data_AF-A0A4Q1JJA1-F1
#
_entry.id   AF-A0A4Q1JJA1-F1
#
_cell.length_a   1.000
_cell.length_b   1.000
_cell.length_c   1.000
_cell.angle_alpha   90.00
_cell.angle_beta   90.00
_cell.angle_gamma   90.00
#
_symmetry.space_group_name_H-M   'P 1'
#
loop_
_entity.id
_entity.type
_entity.pdbx_description
1 polymer ?
#
loop_
_entity_poly.entity_id
_entity_poly.type
_entity_poly.pdbx_seq_one_letter_code
_entity_poly.pdbx_strand_id
1 'polypeptide(L)'
;MLIVKPFYRGKAQIKTNDMNRKITVLVSLMLMLSSLSFGQILNPTKWKVELSKKEIKVGDVIDVVFKAKIDKSWHLYSNDFDPDLGPILISFDFEADASYERIGNVKPMNAKKHYDKIWEGEVSYFENTAELRQQIKVLSLPLKIVGTFDFQSCSDESGQCVMGDDEFDLTYPKN
;
A
#
# COMPACT_ATOMS: atom_id res chain seq x y z
N MET A 1 29.16 0.74 92.74
CA MET A 1 27.75 0.52 92.35
C MET A 1 27.48 1.32 91.09
N LEU A 2 27.37 0.66 89.94
CA LEU A 2 26.41 0.98 88.86
C LEU A 2 26.62 -0.01 87.71
N ILE A 3 25.56 -0.77 87.49
CA ILE A 3 25.37 -1.79 86.46
C ILE A 3 25.08 -1.07 85.14
N VAL A 4 25.73 -1.44 84.04
CA VAL A 4 25.12 -1.28 82.70
C VAL A 4 25.47 -2.45 81.78
N LYS A 5 24.42 -2.95 81.13
CA LYS A 5 24.25 -4.23 80.40
C LYS A 5 25.07 -4.35 79.10
N PRO A 6 25.25 -5.58 78.56
CA PRO A 6 25.91 -5.79 77.27
C PRO A 6 24.98 -5.35 76.13
N PHE A 7 25.48 -4.51 75.23
CA PHE A 7 24.77 -4.09 74.02
C PHE A 7 25.03 -5.10 72.88
N TYR A 8 24.01 -5.90 72.59
CA TYR A 8 23.93 -6.77 71.41
C TYR A 8 23.93 -5.93 70.13
N ARG A 9 24.90 -6.14 69.24
CA ARG A 9 24.94 -5.53 67.90
C ARG A 9 24.40 -6.54 66.89
N GLY A 10 23.09 -6.48 66.62
CA GLY A 10 22.45 -7.25 65.56
C GLY A 10 22.96 -6.82 64.17
N LYS A 11 23.42 -7.78 63.37
CA LYS A 11 23.72 -7.54 61.95
C LYS A 11 22.41 -7.37 61.19
N ALA A 12 22.20 -6.20 60.58
CA ALA A 12 21.16 -6.01 59.59
C ALA A 12 21.49 -6.88 58.36
N GLN A 13 20.78 -7.98 58.17
CA GLN A 13 20.77 -8.74 56.92
C GLN A 13 19.76 -8.09 55.99
N ILE A 14 20.27 -7.27 55.06
CA ILE A 14 19.49 -6.52 54.08
C ILE A 14 18.71 -7.50 53.18
N LYS A 15 17.43 -7.20 52.93
CA LYS A 15 16.46 -7.91 52.05
C LYS A 15 16.91 -8.03 50.58
N THR A 16 18.02 -8.71 50.30
CA THR A 16 18.54 -8.90 48.93
C THR A 16 17.62 -9.75 48.05
N ASN A 17 16.91 -10.72 48.63
CA ASN A 17 16.04 -11.64 47.89
C ASN A 17 14.71 -11.00 47.43
N ASP A 18 14.20 -10.01 48.18
CA ASP A 18 12.98 -9.26 47.85
C ASP A 18 13.24 -8.24 46.71
N MET A 19 14.42 -7.60 46.73
CA MET A 19 14.87 -6.68 45.67
C MET A 19 15.07 -7.39 44.33
N ASN A 20 15.77 -8.54 44.34
CA ASN A 20 16.03 -9.30 43.12
C ASN A 20 14.74 -9.87 42.52
N ARG A 21 13.78 -10.32 43.35
CA ARG A 21 12.48 -10.80 42.87
C ARG A 21 11.66 -9.67 42.21
N LYS A 22 11.68 -8.47 42.78
CA LYS A 22 11.02 -7.29 42.19
C LYS A 22 11.67 -6.89 40.88
N ILE A 23 13.00 -6.90 40.80
CA ILE A 23 13.74 -6.62 39.57
C ILE A 23 13.41 -7.67 38.49
N THR A 24 13.39 -8.96 38.83
CA THR A 24 13.01 -10.01 37.87
C THR A 24 11.57 -9.85 37.36
N VAL A 25 10.62 -9.48 38.23
CA VAL A 25 9.23 -9.21 37.81
C VAL A 25 9.16 -7.96 36.93
N LEU A 26 9.90 -6.89 37.25
CA LEU A 26 9.93 -5.65 36.47
C LEU A 26 10.56 -5.86 35.09
N VAL A 27 11.64 -6.64 35.01
CA VAL A 27 12.29 -7.02 33.74
C VAL A 27 11.38 -7.93 32.91
N SER A 28 10.71 -8.90 33.53
CA SER A 28 9.73 -9.77 32.86
C SER A 28 8.55 -8.97 32.30
N LEU A 29 8.03 -8.01 33.08
CA LEU A 29 6.95 -7.11 32.64
C LEU A 29 7.40 -6.20 31.48
N MET A 30 8.63 -5.68 31.53
CA MET A 30 9.20 -4.83 30.49
C MET A 30 9.46 -5.61 29.18
N LEU A 31 9.84 -6.89 29.28
CA LEU A 31 9.97 -7.79 28.12
C LEU A 31 8.61 -8.12 27.49
N MET A 32 7.55 -8.34 28.30
CA MET A 32 6.18 -8.58 27.81
C MET A 32 5.55 -7.38 27.10
N LEU A 33 5.97 -6.14 27.43
CA LEU A 33 5.48 -4.94 26.73
C LEU A 33 6.10 -4.75 25.33
N SER A 34 7.26 -5.35 25.06
CA SER A 34 7.97 -5.19 23.77
C SER A 34 7.32 -5.93 22.60
N SER A 35 6.39 -6.86 22.85
CA SER A 35 5.71 -7.65 21.81
C SER A 35 4.48 -6.97 21.19
N LEU A 36 4.20 -5.69 21.50
CA LEU A 36 3.03 -4.95 21.00
C LEU A 36 3.35 -4.00 19.82
N SER A 37 4.46 -4.21 19.10
CA SER A 37 4.77 -3.41 17.91
C SER A 37 3.96 -3.87 16.71
N PHE A 38 2.89 -3.14 16.38
CA PHE A 38 2.17 -3.28 15.10
C PHE A 38 2.82 -2.36 14.05
N GLY A 39 3.59 -2.93 13.13
CA GLY A 39 3.96 -2.22 11.90
C GLY A 39 2.73 -2.15 10.99
N GLN A 40 2.17 -0.95 10.80
CA GLN A 40 1.06 -0.77 9.87
C GLN A 40 1.61 -0.72 8.45
N ILE A 41 1.15 -1.64 7.58
CA ILE A 41 1.43 -1.57 6.16
C ILE A 41 0.74 -0.32 5.62
N LEU A 42 1.54 0.62 5.11
CA LEU A 42 1.06 1.87 4.54
C LEU A 42 0.44 1.55 3.19
N ASN A 43 -0.88 1.77 3.06
CA ASN A 43 -1.60 1.58 1.81
C ASN A 43 -2.33 2.88 1.44
N PRO A 44 -1.61 3.86 0.86
CA PRO A 44 -2.13 5.18 0.57
C PRO A 44 -2.98 5.23 -0.71
N THR A 45 -3.13 4.11 -1.43
CA THR A 45 -3.78 4.09 -2.75
C THR A 45 -4.65 2.84 -2.86
N LYS A 46 -5.96 3.05 -2.90
CA LYS A 46 -6.96 1.97 -2.93
C LYS A 46 -7.62 1.92 -4.29
N TRP A 47 -7.63 0.75 -4.91
CA TRP A 47 -8.13 0.56 -6.26
C TRP A 47 -9.54 -0.02 -6.31
N LYS A 48 -10.21 0.25 -7.43
CA LYS A 48 -11.45 -0.38 -7.84
C LYS A 48 -11.42 -0.49 -9.35
N VAL A 49 -11.65 -1.69 -9.88
CA VAL A 49 -11.72 -1.95 -11.31
C VAL A 49 -13.16 -2.26 -11.71
N GLU A 50 -13.63 -1.66 -12.80
CA GLU A 50 -15.00 -1.85 -13.29
C GLU A 50 -15.09 -1.72 -14.81
N LEU A 51 -16.13 -2.31 -15.41
CA LEU A 51 -16.44 -2.13 -16.83
C LEU A 51 -17.26 -0.85 -17.02
N SER A 52 -16.98 -0.09 -18.09
CA SER A 52 -17.67 1.17 -18.36
C SER A 52 -19.15 1.01 -18.76
N LYS A 53 -19.56 -0.18 -19.21
CA LYS A 53 -20.95 -0.52 -19.54
C LYS A 53 -21.51 -1.60 -18.60
N LYS A 54 -22.79 -1.46 -18.26
CA LYS A 54 -23.56 -2.45 -17.47
C LYS A 54 -24.12 -3.59 -18.32
N GLU A 55 -24.46 -3.28 -19.56
CA GLU A 55 -24.97 -4.24 -20.55
C GLU A 55 -23.96 -4.35 -21.67
N ILE A 56 -23.47 -5.57 -21.92
CA ILE A 56 -22.37 -5.82 -22.85
C ILE A 56 -22.83 -6.86 -23.87
N LYS A 57 -22.57 -6.57 -25.13
CA LYS A 57 -22.85 -7.45 -26.27
C LYS A 57 -21.57 -7.75 -27.03
N VAL A 58 -21.57 -8.88 -27.72
CA VAL A 58 -20.49 -9.21 -28.67
C VAL A 58 -20.39 -8.12 -29.74
N GLY A 59 -19.16 -7.65 -30.00
CA GLY A 59 -18.86 -6.55 -30.92
C GLY A 59 -18.81 -5.17 -30.25
N ASP A 60 -19.22 -5.03 -28.99
CA ASP A 60 -19.06 -3.77 -28.27
C ASP A 60 -17.59 -3.39 -28.09
N VAL A 61 -17.33 -2.08 -28.14
CA VAL A 61 -16.08 -1.50 -27.68
C VAL A 61 -16.35 -0.76 -26.37
N ILE A 62 -15.68 -1.19 -25.30
CA ILE A 62 -15.86 -0.70 -23.93
C ILE A 62 -14.53 -0.44 -23.26
N ASP A 63 -14.56 0.17 -22.08
CA ASP A 63 -13.37 0.41 -21.27
C ASP A 63 -13.38 -0.48 -20.02
N VAL A 64 -12.23 -1.05 -19.70
CA VAL A 64 -11.88 -1.46 -18.35
C VAL A 64 -11.36 -0.21 -17.64
N VAL A 65 -12.05 0.19 -16.58
CA VAL A 65 -11.80 1.45 -15.85
C VAL A 65 -11.17 1.13 -14.51
N PHE A 66 -9.92 1.55 -14.34
CA PHE A 66 -9.15 1.43 -13.10
C PHE A 66 -9.27 2.75 -12.34
N LYS A 67 -9.89 2.73 -11.17
CA LYS A 67 -10.08 3.92 -10.32
C LYS A 67 -9.31 3.77 -9.02
N ALA A 68 -8.49 4.75 -8.70
CA ALA A 68 -7.82 4.82 -7.40
C ALA A 68 -8.41 5.93 -6.52
N LYS A 69 -8.49 5.68 -5.22
CA LYS A 69 -8.56 6.71 -4.19
C LYS A 69 -7.20 6.83 -3.54
N ILE A 70 -6.65 8.04 -3.54
CA ILE A 70 -5.31 8.34 -3.07
C ILE A 70 -5.44 9.18 -1.80
N ASP A 71 -4.74 8.81 -0.75
CA ASP A 71 -4.72 9.57 0.50
C ASP A 71 -4.16 10.99 0.26
N LYS A 72 -4.61 11.95 1.07
CA LYS A 72 -4.15 13.34 0.96
C LYS A 72 -2.63 13.40 1.16
N SER A 73 -1.96 14.30 0.43
CA SER A 73 -0.48 14.47 0.38
C SER A 73 0.30 13.31 -0.27
N TRP A 74 -0.41 12.35 -0.88
CA TRP A 74 0.17 11.31 -1.71
C TRP A 74 -0.06 11.56 -3.20
N HIS A 75 0.94 11.19 -3.98
CA HIS A 75 1.00 11.30 -5.43
C HIS A 75 1.18 9.89 -5.99
N LEU A 76 0.29 9.49 -6.89
CA LEU A 76 0.40 8.24 -7.64
C LEU A 76 1.00 8.57 -9.01
N TYR A 77 2.15 8.00 -9.36
CA TYR A 77 2.72 8.20 -10.69
C TYR A 77 1.85 7.57 -11.77
N SER A 78 1.77 8.22 -12.92
CA SER A 78 0.97 7.77 -14.08
C SER A 78 1.75 6.75 -14.92
N ASN A 79 1.24 6.43 -16.11
CA ASN A 79 1.87 5.51 -17.07
C ASN A 79 2.22 6.17 -18.42
N ASP A 80 2.24 7.51 -18.49
CA ASP A 80 2.37 8.29 -19.72
C ASP A 80 3.54 9.29 -19.75
N PHE A 81 4.65 8.94 -19.10
CA PHE A 81 5.90 9.70 -19.16
C PHE A 81 7.11 8.78 -19.42
N ASP A 82 8.30 9.35 -19.48
CA ASP A 82 9.52 8.59 -19.77
C ASP A 82 9.81 7.56 -18.65
N PRO A 83 9.84 6.24 -18.94
CA PRO A 83 10.09 5.21 -17.93
C PRO A 83 11.52 5.25 -17.37
N ASP A 84 12.46 5.89 -18.08
CA ASP A 84 13.85 6.00 -17.66
C ASP A 84 14.10 7.24 -16.77
N LEU A 85 13.07 8.07 -16.54
CA LEU A 85 13.20 9.32 -15.80
C LEU A 85 13.52 9.12 -14.31
N GLY A 86 13.08 8.01 -13.72
CA GLY A 86 13.36 7.67 -12.31
C GLY A 86 12.19 7.04 -11.58
N PRO A 87 11.00 7.70 -11.49
CA PRO A 87 9.83 7.13 -10.85
C PRO A 87 9.31 5.88 -11.57
N ILE A 88 8.73 4.94 -10.81
CA ILE A 88 8.17 3.72 -11.40
C ILE A 88 6.75 3.99 -11.88
N LEU A 89 6.51 3.79 -13.17
CA LEU A 89 5.22 3.96 -13.82
C LEU A 89 4.28 2.81 -13.47
N ILE A 90 2.97 3.08 -13.52
CA ILE A 90 1.98 2.01 -13.41
C ILE A 90 2.14 1.08 -14.61
N SER A 91 2.31 -0.21 -14.33
CA SER A 91 2.44 -1.26 -15.33
C SER A 91 1.27 -2.24 -15.18
N PHE A 92 0.65 -2.61 -16.30
CA PHE A 92 -0.48 -3.53 -16.33
C PHE A 92 -0.11 -4.80 -17.08
N ASP A 93 -0.31 -5.94 -16.44
CA ASP A 93 -0.18 -7.25 -17.06
C ASP A 93 -1.57 -7.89 -17.20
N PHE A 94 -1.99 -8.15 -18.44
CA PHE A 94 -3.29 -8.73 -18.72
C PHE A 94 -3.11 -10.18 -19.14
N GLU A 95 -3.84 -11.08 -18.49
CA GLU A 95 -3.94 -12.45 -18.97
C GLU A 95 -4.67 -12.49 -20.31
N ALA A 96 -4.10 -13.25 -21.25
CA ALA A 96 -4.71 -13.44 -22.56
C ALA A 96 -5.99 -14.28 -22.44
N ASP A 97 -7.07 -13.80 -23.05
CA ASP A 97 -8.35 -14.51 -23.10
C ASP A 97 -9.02 -14.30 -24.46
N ALA A 98 -9.71 -15.32 -24.99
CA ALA A 98 -10.32 -15.27 -26.31
C ALA A 98 -11.64 -14.46 -26.36
N SER A 99 -12.16 -14.04 -25.21
CA SER A 99 -13.41 -13.27 -25.11
C SER A 99 -13.25 -11.79 -25.46
N TYR A 100 -12.03 -11.26 -25.54
CA TYR A 100 -11.79 -9.86 -25.87
C TYR A 100 -10.46 -9.62 -26.61
N GLU A 101 -10.35 -8.43 -27.19
CA GLU A 101 -9.12 -7.91 -27.79
C GLU A 101 -8.82 -6.53 -27.19
N ARG A 102 -7.58 -6.27 -26.76
CA ARG A 102 -7.16 -4.94 -26.29
C ARG A 102 -6.93 -4.00 -27.47
N ILE A 103 -7.49 -2.80 -27.38
CA ILE A 103 -7.26 -1.73 -28.36
C ILE A 103 -6.27 -0.73 -27.74
N GLY A 104 -5.00 -0.84 -28.16
CA GLY A 104 -3.92 0.01 -27.66
C GLY A 104 -3.57 -0.24 -26.19
N ASN A 105 -2.85 0.72 -25.60
CA ASN A 105 -2.38 0.67 -24.22
C ASN A 105 -3.38 1.33 -23.27
N VAL A 106 -3.21 1.06 -21.97
CA VAL A 106 -3.91 1.75 -20.90
C VAL A 106 -3.59 3.25 -20.96
N LYS A 107 -4.62 4.09 -20.88
CA LYS A 107 -4.47 5.55 -20.91
C LYS A 107 -4.87 6.19 -19.58
N PRO A 108 -4.12 7.17 -19.07
CA PRO A 108 -4.48 7.92 -17.89
C PRO A 108 -5.48 9.03 -18.23
N MET A 109 -6.46 9.24 -17.37
CA MET A 109 -7.50 10.25 -17.54
C MET A 109 -7.22 11.44 -16.61
N ASN A 110 -6.92 12.60 -17.19
CA ASN A 110 -6.67 13.85 -16.45
C ASN A 110 -5.50 13.78 -15.45
N ALA A 111 -4.43 13.05 -15.78
CA ALA A 111 -3.20 13.12 -15.00
C ALA A 111 -2.60 14.54 -15.03
N LYS A 112 -2.02 14.95 -13.91
CA LYS A 112 -1.29 16.21 -13.79
C LYS A 112 0.12 16.01 -14.28
N LYS A 113 0.65 17.02 -14.97
CA LYS A 113 2.03 17.04 -15.46
C LYS A 113 2.82 18.10 -14.74
N HIS A 114 4.05 17.76 -14.35
CA HIS A 114 4.97 18.67 -13.69
C HIS A 114 6.39 18.42 -14.19
N TYR A 115 7.15 19.48 -14.38
CA TYR A 115 8.58 19.34 -14.64
C TYR A 115 9.32 19.15 -13.32
N ASP A 116 9.85 17.95 -13.10
CA ASP A 116 10.64 17.63 -11.92
C ASP A 116 12.11 18.02 -12.14
N LYS A 117 12.68 18.80 -11.22
CA LYS A 117 14.07 19.26 -11.30
C LYS A 117 15.08 18.20 -10.89
N ILE A 118 14.68 17.23 -10.07
CA ILE A 118 15.53 16.12 -9.63
C ILE A 118 15.73 15.14 -10.78
N TRP A 119 14.65 14.87 -11.51
CA TRP A 119 14.65 13.95 -12.65
C TRP A 119 14.92 14.63 -13.99
N GLU A 120 15.00 15.96 -14.00
CA GLU A 120 15.24 16.78 -15.18
C GLU A 120 14.26 16.49 -16.35
N GLY A 121 12.99 16.23 -16.03
CA GLY A 121 11.97 15.97 -17.05
C GLY A 121 10.52 16.07 -16.57
N GLU A 122 9.59 15.89 -17.51
CA GLU A 122 8.16 15.97 -17.23
C GLU A 122 7.65 14.64 -16.64
N VAL A 123 7.23 14.68 -15.38
CA VAL A 123 6.55 13.58 -14.70
C VAL A 123 5.03 13.77 -14.78
N SER A 124 4.31 12.67 -14.86
CA SER A 124 2.84 12.66 -14.86
C SER A 124 2.34 11.89 -13.64
N TYR A 125 1.36 12.43 -12.91
CA TYR A 125 0.88 11.87 -11.64
C TYR A 125 -0.57 12.26 -11.32
N PHE A 126 -1.14 11.60 -10.31
CA PHE A 126 -2.50 11.83 -9.81
C PHE A 126 -2.48 12.23 -8.33
N GLU A 127 -3.50 12.98 -7.92
CA GLU A 127 -3.74 13.37 -6.53
C GLU A 127 -5.21 13.14 -6.19
N ASN A 128 -5.50 12.67 -4.97
CA ASN A 128 -6.84 12.34 -4.43
C ASN A 128 -7.56 11.20 -5.17
N THR A 129 -7.60 11.23 -6.51
CA THR A 129 -8.22 10.22 -7.37
C THR A 129 -7.39 10.02 -8.62
N ALA A 130 -7.30 8.77 -9.07
CA ALA A 130 -6.81 8.45 -10.41
C ALA A 130 -7.87 7.68 -11.19
N GLU A 131 -7.85 7.86 -12.50
CA GLU A 131 -8.63 7.04 -13.42
C GLU A 131 -7.75 6.67 -14.62
N LEU A 132 -7.62 5.38 -14.90
CA LEU A 132 -6.96 4.86 -16.08
C LEU A 132 -7.92 3.95 -16.83
N ARG A 133 -7.80 3.91 -18.16
CA ARG A 133 -8.72 3.16 -19.02
C ARG A 133 -7.99 2.31 -20.04
N GLN A 134 -8.31 1.02 -20.07
CA GLN A 134 -7.96 0.11 -21.16
C GLN A 134 -9.18 -0.09 -22.05
N GLN A 135 -9.08 0.28 -23.32
CA GLN A 135 -10.13 0.03 -24.28
C GLN A 135 -10.06 -1.42 -24.77
N ILE A 136 -11.19 -2.11 -24.85
CA ILE A 136 -11.30 -3.49 -25.32
C ILE A 136 -12.44 -3.64 -26.32
N LYS A 137 -12.30 -4.59 -27.24
CA LYS A 137 -13.37 -5.08 -28.10
C LYS A 137 -13.85 -6.43 -27.58
N VAL A 138 -15.15 -6.57 -27.38
CA VAL A 138 -15.76 -7.81 -26.92
C VAL A 138 -15.94 -8.76 -28.10
N LEU A 139 -15.33 -9.94 -28.03
CA LEU A 139 -15.34 -10.95 -29.09
C LEU A 139 -16.34 -12.08 -28.81
N SER A 140 -16.50 -12.47 -27.54
CA SER A 140 -17.47 -13.49 -27.14
C SER A 140 -17.94 -13.31 -25.70
N LEU A 141 -18.98 -14.05 -25.29
CA LEU A 141 -19.47 -14.13 -23.92
C LEU A 141 -19.44 -15.59 -23.44
N PRO A 142 -19.13 -15.85 -22.16
CA PRO A 142 -18.84 -14.88 -21.10
C PRO A 142 -17.51 -14.14 -21.31
N LEU A 143 -17.51 -12.85 -21.00
CA LEU A 143 -16.32 -11.99 -21.01
C LEU A 143 -15.53 -12.23 -19.74
N LYS A 144 -14.25 -12.55 -19.87
CA LYS A 144 -13.32 -12.76 -18.76
C LYS A 144 -12.08 -11.89 -18.96
N ILE A 145 -11.81 -11.02 -18.00
CA ILE A 145 -10.67 -10.10 -18.03
C ILE A 145 -9.95 -10.22 -16.70
N VAL A 146 -8.78 -10.84 -16.73
CA VAL A 146 -7.93 -11.08 -15.56
C VAL A 146 -6.57 -10.43 -15.77
N GLY A 147 -5.94 -9.99 -14.69
CA GLY A 147 -4.57 -9.51 -14.72
C GLY A 147 -4.14 -8.90 -13.41
N THR A 148 -2.94 -8.33 -13.43
CA THR A 148 -2.31 -7.64 -12.31
C THR A 148 -1.80 -6.28 -12.75
N PHE A 149 -1.52 -5.41 -11.79
CA PHE A 149 -0.81 -4.18 -12.06
C PHE A 149 0.01 -3.73 -10.86
N ASP A 150 1.18 -3.18 -11.15
CA ASP A 150 2.11 -2.62 -10.18
C ASP A 150 2.11 -1.10 -10.28
N PHE A 151 2.32 -0.41 -9.16
CA PHE A 151 2.33 1.04 -9.09
C PHE A 151 3.23 1.56 -7.96
N GLN A 152 3.52 2.86 -8.02
CA GLN A 152 4.27 3.56 -6.98
C GLN A 152 3.54 4.83 -6.55
N SER A 153 3.40 5.00 -5.23
CA SER A 153 2.85 6.21 -4.62
C SER A 153 3.90 6.85 -3.71
N CYS A 154 4.10 8.16 -3.82
CA CYS A 154 5.02 8.91 -2.97
C CYS A 154 4.29 10.02 -2.19
N SER A 155 4.73 10.28 -0.96
CA SER A 155 4.22 11.37 -0.14
C SER A 155 5.18 12.56 -0.16
N ASP A 156 4.65 13.73 -0.50
CA ASP A 156 5.40 14.99 -0.40
C ASP A 156 5.62 15.42 1.07
N GLU A 157 4.78 14.92 1.98
CA GLU A 157 4.82 15.28 3.40
C GLU A 157 5.89 14.50 4.18
N SER A 158 5.97 13.19 3.97
CA SER A 158 6.97 12.34 4.64
C SER A 158 8.21 12.07 3.78
N GLY A 159 8.16 12.35 2.47
CA GLY A 159 9.21 11.97 1.51
C GLY A 159 9.30 10.47 1.26
N GLN A 160 8.30 9.69 1.70
CA GLN A 160 8.29 8.23 1.55
C GLN A 160 7.65 7.82 0.23
N CYS A 161 8.21 6.79 -0.41
CA CYS A 161 7.62 6.12 -1.56
C CYS A 161 7.27 4.68 -1.20
N VAL A 162 6.09 4.24 -1.63
CA VAL A 162 5.55 2.92 -1.38
C VAL A 162 5.21 2.28 -2.72
N MET A 163 5.74 1.07 -2.94
CA MET A 163 5.34 0.20 -4.04
C MET A 163 4.05 -0.50 -3.65
N GLY A 164 3.12 -0.60 -4.61
CA GLY A 164 1.91 -1.38 -4.46
C GLY A 164 1.66 -2.21 -5.71
N ASP A 165 0.90 -3.26 -5.50
CA ASP A 165 0.39 -4.16 -6.53
C ASP A 165 -1.06 -4.49 -6.22
N ASP A 166 -1.84 -4.79 -7.26
CA ASP A 166 -3.20 -5.30 -7.11
C ASP A 166 -3.56 -6.19 -8.31
N GLU A 167 -4.62 -6.97 -8.15
CA GLU A 167 -5.16 -7.86 -9.19
C GLU A 167 -6.58 -7.47 -9.58
N PHE A 168 -7.00 -7.83 -10.78
CA PHE A 168 -8.36 -7.67 -11.23
C PHE A 168 -8.87 -8.96 -11.88
N ASP A 169 -10.09 -9.35 -11.51
CA ASP A 169 -10.85 -10.42 -12.14
C ASP A 169 -12.27 -9.90 -12.43
N LEU A 170 -12.53 -9.64 -13.70
CA LEU A 170 -13.83 -9.18 -14.18
C LEU A 170 -14.45 -10.23 -15.08
N THR A 171 -15.56 -10.79 -14.62
CA THR A 171 -16.41 -11.69 -15.41
C THR A 171 -17.76 -11.04 -15.73
N TYR A 172 -18.21 -11.17 -16.99
CA TYR A 172 -19.53 -10.73 -17.42
C TYR A 172 -20.22 -11.77 -18.33
N PRO A 173 -21.50 -12.13 -18.09
CA PRO A 173 -22.34 -11.71 -16.97
C PRO A 173 -21.76 -12.16 -15.62
N LYS A 174 -22.05 -11.41 -14.54
CA LYS A 174 -21.67 -11.86 -13.20
C LYS A 174 -22.49 -13.09 -12.84
N ASN A 175 -21.82 -14.21 -12.60
CA ASN A 175 -22.43 -15.39 -11.97
C ASN A 175 -22.82 -15.10 -10.52
#